data_AF-A0A4Q6AGD2-F1
#
_entry.id   AF-A0A4Q6AGD2-F1
#
_cell.length_a   1.000
_cell.length_b   1.000
_cell.length_c   1.000
_cell.angle_alpha   90.00
_cell.angle_beta   90.00
_cell.angle_gamma   90.00
#
_symmetry.space_group_name_H-M   'P 1'
#
loop_
_entity.id
_entity.type
_entity.pdbx_description
1 polymer ?
#
loop_
_entity_poly.entity_id
_entity_poly.type
_entity_poly.pdbx_seq_one_letter_code
_entity_poly.pdbx_strand_id
1 'polypeptide(L)' 'DVLLTGGGIIPEEDMKALNDQGVGRLFAPGTPTTEIAGYIRDWVKENRNF' A
#
# COMPACT_ATOMS: atom_id res chain seq x y z
N ASP A 1 -13.35 -6.65 -3.13
CA ASP A 1 -12.32 -5.61 -3.24
C ASP A 1 -10.94 -6.19 -3.52
N VAL A 2 -10.12 -5.46 -4.26
CA VAL A 2 -8.74 -5.82 -4.63
C VAL A 2 -7.81 -4.71 -4.18
N LEU A 3 -6.84 -5.04 -3.33
CA LEU A 3 -5.80 -4.11 -2.88
C LEU A 3 -4.69 -4.04 -3.92
N LEU A 4 -4.50 -2.89 -4.55
CA LEU A 4 -3.35 -2.61 -5.39
C LEU A 4 -2.30 -1.90 -4.55
N THR A 5 -1.16 -2.53 -4.29
CA THR A 5 -0.02 -1.94 -3.59
C THR A 5 1.23 -2.14 -4.40
N GLY A 6 2.26 -1.33 -4.12
CA GLY A 6 3.54 -1.39 -4.81
C GLY A 6 4.68 -0.96 -3.90
N GLY A 7 5.90 -1.18 -4.36
CA GLY A 7 7.08 -0.69 -3.66
C GLY A 7 8.25 -0.48 -4.62
N GLY A 8 9.19 0.38 -4.21
CA GLY A 8 10.34 0.76 -5.02
C GLY A 8 10.81 2.18 -4.74
N ILE A 9 11.79 2.64 -5.51
CA ILE A 9 12.24 4.04 -5.48
C ILE A 9 11.21 4.85 -6.26
N ILE A 10 10.24 5.42 -5.55
CA ILE A 10 9.15 6.22 -6.13
C ILE A 10 9.31 7.67 -5.62
N PRO A 11 9.35 8.68 -6.51
CA PRO A 11 9.34 10.09 -6.13
C PRO A 11 8.12 10.45 -5.25
N GLU A 12 8.26 11.39 -4.31
CA GLU A 12 7.15 11.81 -3.44
C GLU A 12 5.92 12.33 -4.22
N GLU A 13 6.16 13.00 -5.35
CA GLU A 13 5.12 13.47 -6.27
C GLU A 13 4.30 12.33 -6.86
N ASP A 14 4.96 11.24 -7.27
CA ASP A 14 4.32 10.05 -7.81
C ASP A 14 3.56 9.29 -6.72
N MET A 15 4.09 9.25 -5.49
CA MET A 15 3.39 8.62 -4.36
C MET A 15 2.05 9.29 -4.10
N LYS A 16 2.00 10.62 -4.15
CA LYS A 16 0.76 11.38 -3.96
C LYS A 16 -0.23 11.13 -5.09
N ALA A 17 0.24 11.18 -6.34
CA ALA A 17 -0.59 10.92 -7.52
C ALA A 17 -1.19 9.51 -7.55
N LEU A 18 -0.44 8.50 -7.07
CA LEU A 18 -0.90 7.12 -7.00
C LEU A 18 -1.93 6.92 -5.87
N ASN A 19 -1.72 7.54 -4.71
CA ASN A 19 -2.67 7.49 -3.59
C ASN A 19 -4.02 8.11 -4.00
N ASP A 20 -4.00 9.26 -4.69
CA ASP A 20 -5.20 9.93 -5.20
C ASP A 20 -5.94 9.11 -6.28
N GLN A 21 -5.25 8.22 -6.99
CA GLN A 21 -5.85 7.30 -7.97
C GLN A 21 -6.47 6.05 -7.33
N GLY A 22 -6.45 5.93 -6.00
CA GLY A 22 -6.97 4.76 -5.29
C GLY A 22 -6.00 3.58 -5.25
N VAL A 23 -4.73 3.82 -5.57
CA VAL A 23 -3.66 2.84 -5.29
C VAL A 23 -3.44 2.84 -3.79
N GLY A 24 -3.42 1.64 -3.20
CA GLY A 24 -3.08 1.45 -1.80
C GLY A 24 -1.67 1.90 -1.45
N ARG A 25 -1.28 1.71 -0.20
CA ARG A 25 -0.01 2.22 0.33
C ARG A 25 1.19 1.73 -0.48
N LEU A 26 2.08 2.67 -0.81
CA LEU A 26 3.35 2.40 -1.49
C LEU A 26 4.47 2.26 -0.45
N PHE A 27 5.36 1.30 -0.68
CA PHE A 27 6.45 0.98 0.26
C PHE A 27 7.81 1.37 -0.31
N ALA A 28 8.54 2.19 0.44
CA ALA A 28 9.87 2.64 0.05
C ALA A 28 10.91 1.50 0.20
N PRO A 29 12.07 1.59 -0.47
CA PRO A 29 13.15 0.63 -0.28
C PRO A 29 13.62 0.65 1.17
N GLY A 30 13.69 -0.52 1.80
CA GLY A 30 14.07 -0.65 3.21
C GLY A 30 12.88 -0.68 4.19
N THR A 31 11.63 -0.54 3.72
CA THR A 31 10.47 -0.80 4.58
C THR A 31 10.50 -2.25 5.09
N PRO A 32 10.37 -2.48 6.41
CA PRO A 32 10.31 -3.82 6.96
C PRO A 32 9.14 -4.62 6.38
N THR A 33 9.41 -5.85 5.94
CA THR A 33 8.37 -6.75 5.43
C THR A 33 7.23 -6.97 6.44
N THR A 34 7.52 -6.86 7.73
CA THR A 34 6.52 -6.94 8.81
C THR A 34 5.50 -5.82 8.76
N GLU A 35 5.91 -4.60 8.40
CA GLU A 35 5.00 -3.46 8.23
C GLU A 35 4.10 -3.65 7.01
N ILE A 36 4.69 -4.10 5.89
CA ILE A 36 3.95 -4.42 4.65
C ILE A 36 2.88 -5.48 4.93
N ALA A 37 3.26 -6.56 5.61
CA ALA A 37 2.35 -7.64 5.96
C ALA A 37 1.28 -7.22 6.98
N GLY A 38 1.58 -6.26 7.87
CA GLY A 38 0.60 -5.66 8.77
C GLY A 38 -0.46 -4.88 8.00
N TYR A 39 -0.02 -3.94 7.16
CA TYR A 39 -0.90 -3.13 6.32
C TYR A 39 -1.86 -3.97 5.48
N ILE A 40 -1.36 -5.03 4.81
CA ILE A 40 -2.21 -5.91 3.99
C ILE A 40 -3.28 -6.60 4.85
N ARG A 41 -2.91 -7.08 6.05
CA ARG A 41 -3.87 -7.74 6.95
C ARG A 41 -4.95 -6.80 7.45
N ASP A 42 -4.57 -5.59 7.83
CA ASP A 42 -5.52 -4.59 8.32
C ASP A 42 -6.46 -4.13 7.21
N TRP A 43 -5.92 -3.85 6.02
CA TRP A 43 -6.73 -3.51 4.86
C TRP A 43 -7.73 -4.62 4.51
N VAL A 44 -7.30 -5.89 4.53
CA VAL A 44 -8.19 -7.03 4.26
C VAL A 44 -9.29 -7.12 5.31
N LYS A 45 -9.01 -6.90 6.60
CA LYS A 45 -10.04 -6.91 7.65
C LYS A 45 -11.08 -5.80 7.45
N GLU A 46 -10.64 -4.61 7.06
CA GLU A 46 -11.55 -3.46 6.90
C GLU A 46 -12.35 -3.52 5.60
N ASN A 47 -11.76 -4.05 4.52
CA ASN A 47 -12.31 -3.95 3.17
C ASN A 47 -12.84 -5.28 2.61
N ARG A 48 -12.53 -6.42 3.23
CA ARG A 48 -13.21 -7.70 2.91
C ARG A 48 -14.14 -8.08 4.05
N ASN A 49 -15.44 -7.84 3.82
CA ASN A 49 -16.47 -8.55 4.56
C ASN A 49 -16.44 -10.04 4.19
N PHE A 50 -16.42 -10.90 5.20
CA PHE A 50 -16.71 -12.33 5.08
C PHE A 50 -18.19 -12.59 5.37
#